data_AF-A0A9D8D2N3-F1
#
_entry.id   AF-A0A9D8D2N3-F1
#
_cell.length_a   1.000
_cell.length_b   1.000
_cell.length_c   1.000
_cell.angle_alpha   90.00
_cell.angle_beta   90.00
_cell.angle_gamma   90.00
#
_symmetry.space_group_name_H-M   'P 1'
#
loop_
_entity.id
_entity.type
_entity.pdbx_description
1 polymer ?
#
loop_
_entity_poly.entity_id
_entity_poly.type
_entity_poly.pdbx_seq_one_letter_code
_entity_poly.pdbx_strand_id
1 'polypeptide(L)'
;MLLGGAAGLTVEQLVARGGETAPPAAADALRALTARRLKREPMAHILGEREFWGLPFKVSSDVLVPRPDSETLIEAALALLAERGRPWRILDLGLGTGCLLLALLR
;
A
#
# COMPACT_ATOMS: atom_id res chain seq x y z
N MET A 1 -6.18 -9.80 -5.81
CA MET A 1 -5.27 -9.40 -4.71
C MET A 1 -4.60 -10.60 -4.05
N LEU A 2 -5.27 -11.43 -3.23
CA LEU A 2 -4.60 -12.56 -2.55
C LEU A 2 -3.98 -13.58 -3.51
N LEU A 3 -4.67 -13.92 -4.60
CA LEU A 3 -4.11 -14.79 -5.64
C LEU A 3 -2.85 -14.19 -6.28
N GLY A 4 -2.85 -12.87 -6.54
CA GLY A 4 -1.69 -12.17 -7.11
C GLY A 4 -0.52 -12.18 -6.14
N GLY A 5 -0.76 -11.85 -4.86
CA GLY A 5 0.26 -11.94 -3.82
C GLY A 5 0.80 -13.35 -3.61
N ALA A 6 -0.05 -14.38 -3.67
CA ALA A 6 0.36 -15.77 -3.54
C ALA A 6 1.16 -16.29 -4.75
N ALA A 7 0.82 -15.84 -5.96
CA ALA A 7 1.50 -16.23 -7.19
C ALA A 7 2.71 -15.35 -7.53
N GLY A 8 2.89 -14.22 -6.84
CA GLY A 8 3.89 -13.20 -7.19
C GLY A 8 3.59 -12.52 -8.53
N LEU A 9 2.31 -12.40 -8.90
CA LEU A 9 1.85 -11.88 -10.19
C LEU A 9 1.01 -10.62 -10.01
N THR A 10 1.14 -9.70 -10.97
CA THR A 10 0.23 -8.57 -11.07
C THR A 10 -1.15 -9.02 -11.54
N VAL A 11 -2.15 -8.13 -11.43
CA VAL A 11 -3.52 -8.44 -11.89
C VAL A 11 -3.55 -8.68 -13.39
N GLU A 12 -2.80 -7.90 -14.16
CA GLU A 12 -2.69 -8.02 -15.61
C GLU A 12 -2.11 -9.38 -16.00
N GLN A 13 -1.06 -9.81 -15.30
CA GLN A 13 -0.44 -11.12 -15.52
C GLN A 13 -1.39 -12.26 -15.16
N LEU A 14 -2.18 -12.13 -14.10
CA LEU A 14 -3.19 -13.13 -13.74
C LEU A 14 -4.28 -13.27 -14.81
N VAL A 15 -4.74 -12.15 -15.37
CA VAL A 15 -5.75 -12.17 -16.45
C VAL A 15 -5.14 -12.82 -17.69
N ALA A 16 -3.93 -12.43 -18.08
CA ALA A 16 -3.25 -12.98 -19.25
C ALA A 16 -2.98 -14.49 -19.13
N ARG A 17 -2.74 -14.98 -17.91
CA ARG A 17 -2.35 -16.37 -17.62
C ARG A 17 -3.49 -17.19 -16.99
N GLY A 18 -4.73 -16.73 -17.05
CA GLY A 18 -5.85 -17.30 -16.30
C GLY A 18 -6.18 -18.77 -16.61
N GLY A 19 -5.73 -19.30 -17.76
CA GLY A 19 -5.90 -20.70 -18.15
C GLY A 19 -4.78 -21.64 -17.67
N GLU A 20 -3.70 -21.11 -17.09
CA GLU A 20 -2.57 -21.90 -16.62
C GLU A 20 -2.85 -22.54 -15.25
N THR A 21 -2.31 -23.74 -15.04
CA THR A 21 -2.37 -24.38 -13.72
C THR A 21 -1.36 -23.74 -12.77
N ALA A 22 -1.83 -23.30 -11.60
CA ALA A 22 -0.97 -22.69 -10.59
C ALA A 22 0.00 -23.74 -9.98
N PRO A 23 1.28 -23.37 -9.72
CA PRO A 23 2.20 -24.24 -8.99
C PRO A 23 1.67 -24.58 -7.59
N PRO A 24 1.98 -25.76 -7.04
CA PRO A 24 1.54 -26.16 -5.69
C PRO A 24 1.90 -25.12 -4.61
N ALA A 25 3.09 -24.53 -4.69
CA ALA A 25 3.54 -23.49 -3.76
C ALA A 25 2.63 -22.25 -3.75
N ALA A 26 2.12 -21.82 -4.91
CA ALA A 26 1.19 -20.70 -4.98
C ALA A 26 -0.17 -21.04 -4.36
N ALA A 27 -0.63 -22.29 -4.50
CA ALA A 27 -1.85 -22.76 -3.85
C ALA A 27 -1.71 -22.81 -2.31
N ASP A 28 -0.56 -23.26 -1.81
CA ASP A 28 -0.26 -23.27 -0.36
C ASP A 28 -0.17 -21.85 0.21
N ALA A 29 0.54 -20.95 -0.48
CA ALA A 29 0.60 -19.54 -0.11
C ALA A 29 -0.80 -18.91 -0.08
N LEU A 30 -1.63 -19.16 -1.10
CA LEU A 30 -2.99 -18.64 -1.16
C LEU A 30 -3.85 -19.14 0.01
N ARG A 31 -3.76 -20.42 0.36
CA ARG A 31 -4.44 -20.98 1.54
C ARG A 31 -4.02 -20.27 2.82
N ALA A 32 -2.72 -20.06 3.03
CA ALA A 32 -2.21 -19.36 4.21
C ALA A 32 -2.71 -17.91 4.29
N LEU A 33 -2.64 -17.16 3.18
CA LEU A 33 -3.13 -15.77 3.12
C LEU A 33 -4.65 -15.69 3.32
N THR A 34 -5.41 -16.67 2.79
CA THR A 34 -6.87 -16.75 2.97
C THR A 34 -7.23 -17.04 4.42
N ALA A 35 -6.50 -17.92 5.10
CA ALA A 35 -6.72 -18.22 6.52
C ALA A 35 -6.53 -16.96 7.40
N ARG A 36 -5.54 -16.12 7.09
CA ARG A 36 -5.37 -14.80 7.72
C ARG A 36 -6.56 -13.88 7.44
N ARG A 37 -7.02 -13.82 6.19
CA ARG A 37 -8.17 -12.98 5.82
C ARG A 37 -9.47 -13.39 6.50
N LEU A 38 -9.70 -14.70 6.66
CA LEU A 38 -10.87 -15.26 7.36
C LEU A 38 -10.91 -14.85 8.84
N LYS A 39 -9.73 -14.62 9.46
CA LYS A 39 -9.61 -14.05 10.81
C LYS A 39 -9.84 -12.53 10.85
N ARG A 40 -10.30 -11.93 9.76
CA ARG A 40 -10.53 -10.48 9.58
C ARG A 40 -9.27 -9.63 9.67
N GLU A 41 -8.10 -10.22 9.45
CA GLU A 41 -6.87 -9.45 9.35
C GLU A 41 -6.96 -8.46 8.16
N PRO A 42 -6.56 -7.18 8.33
CA PRO A 42 -6.59 -6.20 7.26
C PRO A 42 -5.80 -6.64 6.03
N MET A 43 -6.36 -6.42 4.83
CA MET A 43 -5.73 -6.80 3.56
C MET A 43 -4.31 -6.23 3.41
N ALA A 44 -4.10 -4.98 3.83
CA ALA A 44 -2.79 -4.33 3.73
C ALA A 44 -1.73 -5.04 4.58
N HIS A 45 -2.08 -5.54 5.78
CA HIS A 45 -1.16 -6.32 6.62
C HIS A 45 -0.92 -7.73 6.07
N ILE A 46 -1.94 -8.31 5.41
CA ILE A 46 -1.79 -9.62 4.76
C ILE A 46 -0.79 -9.53 3.60
N LEU A 47 -0.91 -8.49 2.78
CA LEU A 47 -0.04 -8.26 1.62
C LEU A 47 1.27 -7.55 1.99
N GLY A 48 1.35 -6.93 3.18
CA GLY A 48 2.53 -6.21 3.67
C GLY A 48 2.75 -4.84 3.03
N GLU A 49 1.84 -4.38 2.17
CA GLU A 49 1.96 -3.14 1.42
C GLU A 49 0.63 -2.39 1.27
N ARG A 50 0.74 -1.07 1.09
CA ARG A 50 -0.37 -0.18 0.78
C ARG A 50 0.13 0.95 -0.12
N GLU A 51 -0.56 1.17 -1.23
CA GLU A 51 -0.35 2.37 -2.04
C GLU A 51 -0.95 3.60 -1.37
N PHE A 52 -0.24 4.72 -1.44
CA PHE A 52 -0.70 6.06 -1.05
C PHE A 52 -0.03 7.07 -1.97
N TRP A 53 -0.80 7.99 -2.58
CA TRP A 53 -0.27 9.00 -3.51
C TRP A 53 0.58 8.40 -4.67
N GLY A 54 0.15 7.23 -5.19
CA GLY A 54 0.85 6.49 -6.23
C GLY A 54 2.24 5.99 -5.82
N LEU A 55 2.52 5.87 -4.53
CA LEU A 55 3.75 5.31 -3.96
C LEU A 55 3.43 4.05 -3.15
N PRO A 56 4.21 2.96 -3.29
CA PRO A 56 4.05 1.77 -2.47
C PRO A 56 4.72 1.94 -1.10
N PHE A 57 3.97 1.75 -0.02
CA PHE A 57 4.49 1.76 1.35
C PHE A 57 4.37 0.39 2.01
N LYS A 58 5.43 -0.02 2.70
CA LYS A 58 5.40 -1.22 3.56
C LYS A 58 4.55 -0.94 4.79
N VAL A 59 3.71 -1.90 5.16
CA VAL A 59 2.87 -1.83 6.36
C VAL A 59 3.03 -3.10 7.19
N SER A 60 2.97 -2.94 8.51
CA SER A 60 2.90 -4.01 9.49
C SER A 60 1.75 -3.75 10.47
N SER A 61 1.53 -4.67 11.41
CA SER A 61 0.60 -4.47 12.52
C SER A 61 0.93 -3.28 13.42
N ASP A 62 2.17 -2.77 13.37
CA ASP A 62 2.70 -1.77 14.29
C ASP A 62 2.51 -0.34 13.79
N VAL A 63 2.00 -0.18 12.56
CA VAL A 63 1.80 1.11 11.90
C VAL A 63 0.37 1.25 11.40
N LEU A 64 -0.12 2.49 11.37
CA LEU A 64 -1.42 2.78 10.76
C LEU A 64 -1.32 2.59 9.24
N VAL A 65 -2.28 1.86 8.66
CA VAL A 65 -2.39 1.69 7.21
C VAL A 65 -2.75 3.04 6.56
N PRO A 66 -1.99 3.53 5.56
CA PRO A 66 -2.30 4.75 4.84
C PRO A 66 -3.74 4.76 4.30
N ARG A 67 -4.47 5.84 4.62
CA ARG A 67 -5.88 6.01 4.29
C ARG A 67 -6.03 6.94 3.07
N PRO A 68 -6.94 6.64 2.12
CA PRO A 68 -7.20 7.54 0.99
C PRO A 68 -7.58 8.95 1.43
N ASP A 69 -8.38 9.08 2.49
CA ASP A 69 -8.81 10.38 3.02
C ASP A 69 -7.63 11.27 3.45
N SER A 70 -6.47 10.67 3.78
CA SER A 70 -5.26 11.42 4.13
C SER A 70 -4.56 12.02 2.91
N GLU A 71 -4.92 11.64 1.68
CA GLU A 71 -4.40 12.25 0.45
C GLU A 71 -4.87 13.71 0.30
N THR A 72 -6.06 14.05 0.81
CA THR A 72 -6.56 15.43 0.86
C THR A 72 -5.65 16.35 1.68
N LEU A 73 -4.92 15.82 2.69
CA LEU A 73 -3.94 16.60 3.44
C LEU A 73 -2.73 16.98 2.57
N ILE A 74 -2.31 16.08 1.68
CA ILE A 74 -1.21 16.31 0.74
C ILE A 74 -1.60 17.37 -0.27
N GLU A 75 -2.81 17.28 -0.83
CA GLU A 75 -3.37 18.30 -1.74
C GLU A 75 -3.38 19.69 -1.09
N ALA A 76 -3.91 19.79 0.13
CA ALA A 76 -3.99 21.05 0.86
C ALA A 76 -2.60 21.63 1.17
N ALA A 77 -1.65 20.78 1.57
CA ALA A 77 -0.28 21.21 1.84
C ALA A 77 0.42 21.71 0.57
N LEU A 78 0.31 21.00 -0.55
CA LEU A 78 0.90 21.44 -1.83
C LEU A 78 0.33 22.77 -2.32
N ALA A 79 -0.98 22.98 -2.19
CA ALA A 79 -1.62 24.25 -2.54
C ALA A 79 -1.05 25.42 -1.72
N LEU A 80 -0.90 25.25 -0.40
CA LEU A 80 -0.33 26.28 0.49
C LEU A 80 1.16 26.55 0.24
N LEU A 81 1.90 25.56 -0.25
CA LEU A 81 3.35 25.64 -0.46
C LEU A 81 3.70 26.27 -1.81
N ALA A 82 2.90 26.05 -2.85
CA ALA A 82 3.07 26.64 -4.17
C ALA A 82 3.11 28.18 -4.13
N GLU A 83 2.36 28.78 -3.20
CA GLU A 83 2.26 30.23 -3.06
C GLU A 83 3.52 30.90 -2.46
N ARG A 84 4.45 30.13 -1.87
CA ARG A 84 5.43 30.68 -0.93
C ARG A 84 6.84 30.92 -1.46
N GLY A 85 7.18 30.48 -2.68
CA GLY A 85 8.42 30.82 -3.39
C GLY A 85 9.75 30.62 -2.64
N ARG A 86 9.75 29.88 -1.52
CA ARG A 86 10.87 29.74 -0.57
C ARG A 86 11.05 28.27 -0.18
N PRO A 87 12.27 27.86 0.26
CA PRO A 87 12.52 26.50 0.71
C PRO A 87 11.58 26.09 1.85
N TRP A 88 11.10 24.86 1.79
CA TRP A 88 10.14 24.34 2.76
C TRP A 88 10.86 23.78 3.99
N ARG A 89 10.23 23.97 5.15
CA ARG A 89 10.58 23.25 6.38
C ARG A 89 9.33 22.50 6.82
N ILE A 90 9.40 21.18 6.74
CA ILE A 90 8.26 20.29 6.98
C ILE A 90 8.57 19.45 8.23
N LEU A 91 7.56 19.28 9.09
CA LEU A 91 7.59 18.40 10.25
C LEU A 91 6.34 17.49 10.16
N ASP A 92 6.57 16.18 10.18
CA ASP A 92 5.50 15.18 10.24
C ASP A 92 5.45 14.59 11.66
N LEU A 93 4.29 14.74 12.31
CA LEU A 93 4.06 14.30 13.69
C LEU A 93 3.24 13.02 13.67
N GLY A 94 3.84 11.94 14.18
CA GLY A 94 3.23 10.60 14.10
C GLY A 94 3.48 9.93 12.75
N LEU A 95 4.72 10.02 12.26
CA LEU A 95 5.19 9.57 10.94
C LEU A 95 4.61 8.22 10.50
N GLY A 96 4.50 7.23 11.40
CA GLY A 96 3.95 5.91 11.06
C GLY A 96 4.73 5.26 9.92
N THR A 97 4.06 5.00 8.79
CA THR A 97 4.69 4.52 7.55
C THR A 97 5.57 5.55 6.84
N GLY A 98 5.45 6.82 7.22
CA GLY A 98 6.06 7.97 6.57
C GLY A 98 5.33 8.44 5.31
N CYS A 99 4.10 7.96 5.07
CA CYS A 99 3.43 8.18 3.80
C CYS A 99 3.13 9.65 3.50
N LEU A 100 2.85 10.47 4.52
CA LEU A 100 2.59 11.90 4.33
C LEU A 100 3.85 12.65 3.93
N LEU A 101 4.90 12.56 4.75
CA LEU A 101 6.17 13.23 4.48
C LEU A 101 6.77 12.79 3.13
N LEU A 102 6.79 11.49 2.84
CA LEU A 102 7.38 10.98 1.60
C LEU A 102 6.57 11.36 0.36
N ALA A 103 5.25 11.44 0.47
CA ALA A 103 4.41 11.95 -0.63
C ALA A 103 4.63 13.44 -0.90
N LEU A 104 4.86 14.25 0.15
CA LEU A 104 5.14 15.69 0.01
C LEU A 104 6.52 16.01 -0.59
N LEU A 105 7.49 15.11 -0.44
CA LEU A 105 8.86 15.29 -0.94
C LEU A 105 9.06 14.74 -2.37
N ARG A 106 8.04 14.11 -2.96
CA ARG A 106 8.04 13.59 -4.33
C ARG A 106 7.84 14.73 -5.33
#